data_AF-A0A6V7J2L6-F1
#
_entry.id   AF-A0A6V7J2L6-F1
#
_cell.length_a   1.000
_cell.length_b   1.000
_cell.length_c   1.000
_cell.angle_alpha   90.00
_cell.angle_beta   90.00
_cell.angle_gamma   90.00
#
_symmetry.space_group_name_H-M   'P 1'
#
loop_
_entity.id
_entity.type
_entity.pdbx_description
1 polymer ?
#
loop_
_entity_poly.entity_id
_entity_poly.type
_entity_poly.pdbx_seq_one_letter_code
_entity_poly.pdbx_strand_id
1 'polypeptide(L)'
;HLDVPPRAGNINDINKFDADFFGIDFKHAHTMDPSARILLEVTYEAIVDAGVNPSDLRDTNTGVFIGCGIVESFWPWIFHKTRQ
;
A
#
# COMPACT_ATOMS: atom_id res chain seq x y z
N HIS A 1 -8.04 9.41 -28.75
CA HIS A 1 -8.07 10.22 -27.53
C HIS A 1 -9.17 9.62 -26.68
N LEU A 2 -8.84 8.74 -25.73
CA LEU A 2 -9.84 7.94 -25.03
C LEU A 2 -10.70 8.83 -24.14
N ASP A 3 -12.01 8.66 -24.20
CA ASP A 3 -13.00 9.37 -23.39
C ASP A 3 -12.90 8.90 -21.92
N VAL A 4 -11.94 9.47 -21.18
CA VAL A 4 -11.83 9.23 -19.73
C VAL A 4 -12.95 9.98 -19.02
N PRO A 5 -13.78 9.31 -18.18
CA PRO A 5 -14.80 9.99 -17.40
C PRO A 5 -14.17 11.10 -16.54
N PRO A 6 -14.80 12.28 -16.43
CA PRO A 6 -14.24 13.42 -15.70
C PRO A 6 -14.21 13.23 -14.17
N ARG A 7 -14.69 12.09 -13.67
CA ARG A 7 -14.82 11.80 -12.24
C ARG A 7 -14.13 10.49 -11.92
N ALA A 8 -13.30 10.53 -10.89
CA ALA A 8 -12.63 9.37 -10.30
C ALA A 8 -12.61 9.52 -8.78
N GLY A 9 -12.60 8.40 -8.06
CA GLY A 9 -12.31 8.37 -6.62
C GLY A 9 -10.80 8.34 -6.42
N ASN A 10 -10.26 9.32 -5.71
CA ASN A 10 -8.84 9.41 -5.39
C ASN A 10 -8.64 9.32 -3.88
N ILE A 11 -7.55 8.68 -3.47
CA ILE A 11 -7.10 8.67 -2.08
C ILE A 11 -6.14 9.83 -1.89
N ASN A 12 -6.40 10.65 -0.87
CA ASN A 12 -5.51 11.76 -0.52
C ASN A 12 -4.21 11.22 0.09
N ASP A 13 -3.14 12.01 -0.01
CA ASP A 13 -1.89 11.73 0.72
C ASP A 13 -1.24 10.35 0.47
N ILE A 14 -1.47 9.74 -0.71
CA ILE A 14 -0.90 8.45 -1.14
C ILE A 14 0.64 8.36 -1.09
N ASN A 15 1.31 9.50 -0.87
CA ASN A 15 2.76 9.60 -0.72
C ASN A 15 3.25 9.50 0.74
N LYS A 16 2.35 9.56 1.73
CA LYS A 16 2.71 9.41 3.15
C LYS A 16 2.94 7.95 3.48
N PHE A 17 3.93 7.71 4.33
CA PHE A 17 4.24 6.40 4.91
C PHE A 17 5.24 6.56 6.06
N ASP A 18 4.97 5.98 7.23
CA ASP A 18 5.91 5.93 8.36
C ASP A 18 6.92 4.77 8.20
N ALA A 19 7.93 5.00 7.36
CA ALA A 19 8.90 3.96 7.00
C ALA A 19 9.71 3.44 8.19
N ASP A 20 10.09 4.33 9.13
CA ASP A 20 10.89 3.99 10.29
C ASP A 20 10.11 3.07 11.25
N PHE A 21 8.81 3.33 11.44
CA PHE A 21 7.93 2.48 12.24
C PHE A 21 7.89 1.03 11.72
N PHE A 22 7.85 0.84 10.40
CA PHE A 22 7.86 -0.49 9.77
C PHE A 22 9.27 -1.07 9.55
N GLY A 23 10.33 -0.36 9.96
CA GLY A 23 11.72 -0.79 9.79
C GLY A 23 12.16 -0.86 8.32
N ILE A 24 11.59 -0.01 7.46
CA ILE A 24 11.88 0.04 6.02
C ILE A 24 12.78 1.24 5.72
N ASP A 25 13.89 1.01 5.03
CA ASP A 25 14.79 2.10 4.59
C ASP A 25 14.07 3.11 3.68
N PHE A 26 14.36 4.40 3.84
CA PHE A 26 13.72 5.47 3.08
C PHE A 26 13.77 5.26 1.56
N LYS A 27 14.91 4.82 1.02
CA LYS A 27 15.04 4.57 -0.43
C LYS A 27 14.15 3.42 -0.86
N HIS A 28 14.08 2.37 -0.04
CA HIS A 28 13.17 1.25 -0.29
C HIS A 28 11.71 1.72 -0.25
N ALA A 29 11.31 2.43 0.80
CA ALA A 29 9.96 2.98 0.97
C ALA A 29 9.55 3.91 -0.18
N HIS A 30 10.48 4.66 -0.76
CA HIS A 30 10.22 5.52 -1.92
C HIS A 30 9.89 4.73 -3.20
N THR A 31 10.42 3.50 -3.31
CA THR A 31 10.21 2.63 -4.48
C THR A 31 9.01 1.69 -4.35
N MET A 32 8.46 1.51 -3.14
CA MET A 32 7.30 0.67 -2.90
C MET A 32 6.04 1.17 -3.63
N ASP A 33 5.16 0.22 -3.97
CA ASP A 33 3.83 0.55 -4.45
C ASP A 33 3.06 1.33 -3.37
N PRO A 34 2.41 2.47 -3.70
CA PRO A 34 1.70 3.25 -2.69
C PRO A 34 0.58 2.49 -1.99
N SER A 35 -0.10 1.58 -2.68
CA SER A 35 -1.16 0.75 -2.10
C SER A 35 -0.60 -0.21 -1.05
N ALA A 36 0.60 -0.73 -1.27
CA ALA A 36 1.28 -1.59 -0.28
C ALA A 36 1.69 -0.81 0.99
N ARG A 37 2.07 0.46 0.87
CA ARG A 37 2.39 1.31 2.02
C ARG A 37 1.15 1.62 2.87
N ILE A 38 0.05 2.01 2.21
CA ILE A 38 -1.24 2.23 2.87
C ILE A 38 -1.72 0.93 3.55
N LEU A 39 -1.57 -0.22 2.87
CA LEU A 39 -1.97 -1.50 3.43
C LEU A 39 -1.25 -1.83 4.75
N LEU A 40 0.05 -1.51 4.87
CA LEU A 40 0.80 -1.73 6.11
C LEU A 40 0.25 -0.90 7.28
N GLU A 41 0.03 0.40 7.05
CA GLU A 41 -0.53 1.31 8.06
C GLU A 41 -1.93 0.90 8.48
N VAL A 42 -2.82 0.70 7.51
CA VAL A 42 -4.23 0.34 7.79
C VAL A 42 -4.35 -1.04 8.45
N THR A 43 -3.46 -1.98 8.12
CA THR A 43 -3.43 -3.29 8.80
C THR A 43 -3.04 -3.12 10.27
N TYR A 44 -2.02 -2.30 10.56
CA TYR A 44 -1.62 -2.02 11.93
C TYR A 44 -2.74 -1.33 12.72
N GLU A 45 -3.35 -0.30 12.12
CA GLU A 45 -4.49 0.41 12.70
C GLU A 45 -5.66 -0.52 13.01
N ALA A 46 -6.01 -1.42 12.10
CA ALA A 46 -7.11 -2.37 12.28
C ALA A 46 -6.85 -3.35 13.44
N ILE A 47 -5.60 -3.80 13.63
CA ILE A 47 -5.24 -4.66 14.76
C ILE A 47 -5.40 -3.92 16.08
N VAL A 48 -4.91 -2.67 16.16
CA VAL A 48 -4.99 -1.85 17.37
C VAL A 48 -6.43 -1.41 17.66
N ASP A 49 -7.22 -1.09 16.64
CA ASP A 49 -8.65 -0.76 16.73
C ASP A 49 -9.45 -1.92 17.34
N ALA A 50 -9.07 -3.17 17.00
CA ALA A 50 -9.64 -4.37 17.62
C ALA A 50 -9.21 -4.59 19.09
N GLY A 51 -8.37 -3.72 19.65
CA GLY A 51 -7.81 -3.85 21.00
C GLY A 51 -6.77 -4.96 21.15
N VAL A 52 -6.24 -5.47 20.04
CA VAL A 52 -5.22 -6.52 20.02
C VAL A 52 -3.84 -5.88 20.00
N ASN A 53 -2.92 -6.33 20.83
CA ASN A 53 -1.52 -5.93 20.71
C ASN A 53 -0.88 -6.69 19.53
N PRO A 54 -0.34 -5.99 18.51
CA PRO A 54 0.28 -6.65 17.35
C PRO A 54 1.40 -7.64 17.72
N SER A 55 2.07 -7.42 18.84
CA SER A 55 3.11 -8.33 19.34
C SER A 55 2.57 -9.72 19.71
N ASP A 56 1.29 -9.80 20.09
CA ASP A 56 0.65 -11.06 20.48
C ASP A 56 0.35 -11.95 19.27
N LEU A 57 0.30 -11.36 18.07
CA LEU A 57 0.11 -12.09 16.82
C LEU A 57 1.42 -12.60 16.22
N ARG A 58 2.57 -12.11 16.71
CA ARG A 58 3.89 -12.52 16.22
C ARG A 58 4.12 -14.01 16.48
N ASP A 59 4.68 -14.70 15.50
CA ASP A 59 4.99 -16.14 15.55
C ASP A 59 3.77 -17.06 15.79
N THR A 60 2.55 -16.53 15.63
CA THR A 60 1.31 -17.31 15.65
C THR A 60 0.96 -17.82 14.25
N ASN A 61 -0.02 -18.73 14.16
CA ASN A 61 -0.55 -19.19 12.87
C ASN A 61 -1.58 -18.21 12.27
N THR A 62 -1.31 -16.90 12.35
CA THR A 62 -2.18 -15.86 11.78
C THR A 62 -1.97 -15.78 10.26
N GLY A 63 -3.05 -15.97 9.50
CA GLY A 63 -3.04 -15.86 8.04
C GLY A 63 -3.26 -14.42 7.56
N VAL A 64 -2.67 -14.08 6.40
CA VAL A 64 -2.89 -12.80 5.71
C VAL A 64 -3.41 -13.11 4.30
N PHE A 65 -4.56 -12.53 3.94
CA PHE A 65 -5.17 -12.67 2.62
C PHE A 65 -5.45 -11.27 2.06
N ILE A 66 -4.94 -10.98 0.87
CA ILE A 66 -5.05 -9.66 0.24
C ILE A 66 -5.73 -9.81 -1.13
N GLY A 67 -6.86 -9.15 -1.30
CA GLY A 67 -7.47 -8.96 -2.62
C GLY A 67 -6.75 -7.84 -3.37
N CYS A 68 -6.04 -8.18 -4.45
CA CYS A 68 -5.34 -7.20 -5.28
C CYS A 68 -5.77 -7.37 -6.73
N GLY A 69 -6.15 -6.26 -7.37
CA GLY A 69 -6.49 -6.22 -8.78
C GLY A 69 -5.69 -5.13 -9.48
N ILE A 70 -5.00 -5.49 -10.56
CA ILE A 70 -4.39 -4.51 -11.45
C ILE A 70 -5.43 -4.04 -12.48
N VAL A 71 -5.55 -2.74 -12.68
CA VAL A 71 -6.36 -2.19 -13.78
C VAL A 71 -5.53 -2.14 -15.06
N GLU A 72 -6.14 -2.41 -16.20
CA GLU A 72 -5.49 -2.47 -17.52
C GLU A 72 -4.76 -1.16 -17.89
N SER A 73 -5.23 -0.02 -17.37
CA SER A 73 -4.62 1.31 -17.49
C SER A 73 -3.34 1.52 -16.66
N PHE A 74 -2.95 0.56 -15.83
CA PHE A 74 -1.70 0.59 -15.04
C PHE A 74 -0.46 0.25 -15.89
N TRP A 75 -0.63 -0.49 -16.99
CA TRP A 75 0.49 -0.93 -17.82
C TRP A 75 1.33 0.22 -18.37
N PRO A 76 0.73 1.26 -19.00
CA PRO A 76 1.47 2.42 -19.50
C PRO A 76 2.31 3.15 -18.43
N TRP A 77 1.85 3.19 -17.16
CA TRP A 77 2.57 3.85 -16.07
C TRP A 77 3.80 3.06 -15.59
N ILE A 78 3.68 1.73 -15.43
CA ILE A 78 4.83 0.87 -15.05
C ILE A 78 5.94 0.95 -16.11
N PHE A 79 5.59 0.93 -17.41
CA PHE A 79 6.58 0.99 -18.48
C PHE A 79 7.33 2.33 -18.53
N HIS A 80 6.72 3.42 -18.03
CA HIS A 80 7.42 4.70 -17.88
C HIS A 80 8.39 4.73 -16.69
N LYS A 81 8.13 3.97 -15.61
CA LYS A 81 8.96 3.95 -14.40
C LYS A 81 10.14 2.96 -14.48
N THR A 82 10.06 1.95 -15.34
CA THR A 82 11.10 0.91 -15.53
C THR A 82 12.17 1.26 -16.59
N ARG A 83 12.12 2.46 -17.19
CA ARG A 83 13.13 2.97 -18.14
C ARG A 83 14.05 4.05 -17.58
N GLN A 84 14.23 4.12 -16.26
CA GLN A 84 15.30 4.92 -15.64
C GLN A 84 16.21 4.02 -14.81
#